data_AF-A0A3C1TFM7-F1
#
_entry.id   AF-A0A3C1TFM7-F1
#
_cell.length_a   1.000
_cell.length_b   1.000
_cell.length_c   1.000
_cell.angle_alpha   90.00
_cell.angle_beta   90.00
_cell.angle_gamma   90.00
#
_symmetry.space_group_name_H-M   'P 1'
#
loop_
_entity.id
_entity.type
_entity.pdbx_description
1 polymer ?
#
loop_
_entity_poly.entity_id
_entity_poly.type
_entity_poly.pdbx_seq_one_letter_code
_entity_poly.pdbx_strand_id
1 'polypeptide(L)'
;MLEDGGSVATNTHYHQLPDSTLNAQVKSIFTDRFSYAAFDTEFEAYKAYYDYSSSGTQFELLAWLGKDSEGKWTIGAGVEKLFHMRNEAEFKETILRPTKASLFGKSMSLIEPKIIYRNLHVPLLIIDPTSPNDLFPFEKDNAALQQQHSKFITHKIYPNTGHNVHYEKPKEFLEDVTAFLKRVSGH
;
A
#
# COMPACT_ATOMS: atom_id res chain seq x y z
N MET A 1 -4.64 -9.10 -9.33
CA MET A 1 -4.53 -9.36 -7.88
C MET A 1 -4.43 -8.02 -7.19
N LEU A 2 -5.05 -7.87 -6.04
CA LEU A 2 -5.05 -6.68 -5.21
C LEU A 2 -4.67 -7.10 -3.80
N GLU A 3 -3.64 -6.49 -3.23
CA GLU A 3 -3.18 -6.70 -1.86
C GLU A 3 -3.43 -5.42 -1.08
N ASP A 4 -4.32 -5.51 -0.09
CA ASP A 4 -4.63 -4.46 0.88
C ASP A 4 -4.89 -3.07 0.27
N GLY A 5 -5.62 -3.04 -0.85
CA GLY A 5 -5.94 -1.79 -1.55
C GLY A 5 -6.50 -1.99 -2.96
N GLY A 6 -7.05 -0.92 -3.54
CA GLY A 6 -7.53 -0.87 -4.92
C GLY A 6 -8.91 -1.49 -5.17
N SER A 7 -9.42 -2.32 -4.27
CA SER A 7 -10.79 -2.85 -4.27
C SER A 7 -11.80 -1.90 -3.61
N VAL A 8 -11.33 -1.00 -2.77
CA VAL A 8 -12.12 0.02 -2.05
C VAL A 8 -11.44 1.37 -2.20
N ALA A 9 -12.25 2.44 -2.36
CA ALA A 9 -11.70 3.78 -2.48
C ALA A 9 -11.06 4.18 -1.14
N THR A 10 -9.77 4.50 -1.16
CA THR A 10 -8.93 4.75 0.03
C THR A 10 -9.54 5.77 0.98
N ASN A 11 -10.20 6.79 0.45
CA ASN A 11 -10.78 7.87 1.25
C ASN A 11 -12.09 7.49 1.96
N THR A 12 -12.74 6.40 1.58
CA THR A 12 -14.07 6.01 2.10
C THR A 12 -14.03 5.82 3.61
N HIS A 13 -12.98 5.19 4.13
CA HIS A 13 -12.79 5.03 5.58
C HIS A 13 -12.62 6.39 6.27
N TYR A 14 -11.66 7.19 5.81
CA TYR A 14 -11.32 8.46 6.45
C TYR A 14 -12.46 9.48 6.42
N HIS A 15 -13.29 9.50 5.38
CA HIS A 15 -14.43 10.43 5.25
C HIS A 15 -15.61 10.08 6.17
N GLN A 16 -15.62 8.88 6.76
CA GLN A 16 -16.62 8.46 7.74
C GLN A 16 -16.21 8.81 9.18
N LEU A 17 -14.96 9.20 9.41
CA LEU A 17 -14.44 9.50 10.74
C LEU A 17 -14.85 10.93 11.17
N PRO A 18 -15.15 11.14 12.47
CA PRO A 18 -15.20 12.48 13.03
C PRO A 18 -13.86 13.19 12.89
N ASP A 19 -13.87 14.51 12.70
CA ASP A 19 -12.65 15.32 12.55
C ASP A 19 -11.62 15.10 13.67
N SER A 20 -12.07 14.92 14.92
CA SER A 20 -11.18 14.64 16.05
C SER A 20 -10.45 13.31 15.90
N THR A 21 -11.15 12.26 15.48
CA THR A 21 -10.59 10.92 15.25
C THR A 21 -9.65 10.94 14.06
N LEU A 22 -10.04 11.57 12.95
CA LEU A 22 -9.20 11.71 11.77
C LEU A 22 -7.90 12.44 12.11
N ASN A 23 -7.97 13.57 12.81
CA ASN A 23 -6.78 14.32 13.20
C ASN A 23 -5.87 13.52 14.14
N ALA A 24 -6.43 12.75 15.08
CA ALA A 24 -5.66 11.89 15.97
C ALA A 24 -4.94 10.76 15.20
N GLN A 25 -5.64 10.09 14.29
CA GLN A 25 -5.04 9.05 13.45
C GLN A 25 -3.97 9.60 12.52
N VAL A 26 -4.24 10.71 11.83
CA VAL A 26 -3.24 11.38 10.99
C VAL A 26 -2.02 11.71 11.84
N LYS A 27 -2.19 12.37 12.99
CA LYS A 27 -1.06 12.67 13.87
C LYS A 27 -0.27 11.43 14.26
N SER A 28 -0.96 10.33 14.61
CA SER A 28 -0.32 9.06 14.98
C SER A 28 0.61 8.51 13.89
N ILE A 29 0.24 8.64 12.61
CA ILE A 29 1.08 8.19 11.47
C ILE A 29 2.40 8.95 11.40
N PHE A 30 2.44 10.19 11.91
CA PHE A 30 3.62 11.05 11.87
C PHE A 30 4.45 11.06 13.15
N THR A 31 3.96 10.47 14.25
CA THR A 31 4.64 10.50 15.57
C THR A 31 5.97 9.73 15.58
N ASP A 32 6.03 8.56 14.93
CA ASP A 32 7.17 7.64 15.00
C ASP A 32 7.87 7.48 13.64
N ARG A 33 7.96 8.58 12.87
CA ARG A 33 8.62 8.51 11.55
C ARG A 33 10.10 8.17 11.68
N PHE A 34 10.45 7.03 11.11
CA PHE A 34 11.82 6.61 10.94
C PHE A 34 12.51 7.50 9.90
N SER A 35 13.70 8.02 10.23
CA SER A 35 14.56 8.68 9.25
C SER A 35 15.55 7.67 8.71
N TYR A 36 15.62 7.56 7.40
CA TYR A 36 16.65 6.78 6.74
C TYR A 36 18.01 7.48 6.85
N ALA A 37 19.08 6.67 6.92
CA ALA A 37 20.44 7.18 6.90
C ALA A 37 20.76 7.79 5.52
N ALA A 38 21.65 8.78 5.52
CA ALA A 38 22.10 9.50 4.33
C ALA A 38 23.62 9.37 4.18
N PHE A 39 24.09 9.18 2.95
CA PHE A 39 25.48 8.83 2.64
C PHE A 39 26.07 9.73 1.55
N ASP A 40 27.39 9.84 1.48
CA ASP A 40 28.06 10.66 0.47
C ASP A 40 28.02 10.02 -0.92
N THR A 41 28.01 8.69 -0.97
CA THR A 41 28.05 7.94 -2.23
C THR A 41 26.93 6.90 -2.33
N GLU A 42 26.51 6.60 -3.56
CA GLU A 42 25.53 5.55 -3.86
C GLU A 42 26.01 4.19 -3.35
N PHE A 43 27.32 3.92 -3.46
CA PHE A 43 27.92 2.66 -3.03
C PHE A 43 27.88 2.47 -1.50
N GLU A 44 28.04 3.54 -0.72
CA GLU A 44 27.88 3.48 0.74
C GLU A 44 26.44 3.21 1.13
N ALA A 45 25.48 3.92 0.52
CA ALA A 45 24.06 3.67 0.75
C ALA A 45 23.69 2.23 0.37
N TYR A 46 24.14 1.76 -0.79
CA TYR A 46 23.91 0.38 -1.24
C TYR A 46 24.42 -0.64 -0.21
N LYS A 47 25.67 -0.51 0.26
CA LYS A 47 26.22 -1.42 1.28
C LYS A 47 25.46 -1.36 2.61
N ALA A 48 24.97 -0.18 3.00
CA ALA A 48 24.25 0.00 4.25
C ALA A 48 22.87 -0.68 4.24
N TYR A 49 22.20 -0.72 3.09
CA TYR A 49 20.89 -1.35 2.92
C TYR A 49 20.94 -2.79 2.38
N TYR A 50 22.11 -3.26 1.97
CA TYR A 50 22.31 -4.63 1.50
C TYR A 50 22.06 -5.62 2.64
N ASP A 51 21.16 -6.58 2.41
CA ASP A 51 20.90 -7.65 3.36
C ASP A 51 21.98 -8.74 3.22
N TYR A 52 22.95 -8.72 4.12
CA TYR A 52 24.03 -9.71 4.17
C TYR A 52 23.59 -11.13 4.54
N SER A 53 22.37 -11.31 5.04
CA SER A 53 21.80 -12.63 5.30
C SER A 53 21.15 -13.26 4.07
N SER A 54 20.87 -12.47 3.04
CA SER A 54 20.34 -12.90 1.76
C SER A 54 21.46 -13.18 0.74
N SER A 55 21.13 -13.98 -0.27
CA SER A 55 22.05 -14.28 -1.39
C SER A 55 21.68 -13.48 -2.64
N GLY A 56 22.59 -13.41 -3.62
CA GLY A 56 22.36 -12.68 -4.88
C GLY A 56 22.95 -11.27 -4.87
N THR A 57 22.63 -10.48 -5.90
CA THR A 57 23.23 -9.16 -6.11
C THR A 57 22.38 -7.99 -5.63
N GLN A 58 21.14 -8.21 -5.18
CA GLN A 58 20.22 -7.19 -4.66
C GLN A 58 20.20 -5.87 -5.47
N PHE A 59 20.37 -5.96 -6.80
CA PHE A 59 20.51 -4.79 -7.66
C PHE A 59 19.26 -3.90 -7.69
N GLU A 60 18.10 -4.46 -7.35
CA GLU A 60 16.86 -3.74 -7.16
C GLU A 60 16.97 -2.64 -6.10
N LEU A 61 17.89 -2.75 -5.13
CA LEU A 61 18.16 -1.69 -4.16
C LEU A 61 18.56 -0.38 -4.84
N LEU A 62 19.30 -0.45 -5.95
CA LEU A 62 19.73 0.75 -6.69
C LEU A 62 18.53 1.55 -7.24
N ALA A 63 17.38 0.90 -7.50
CA ALA A 63 16.17 1.59 -7.93
C ALA A 63 15.49 2.37 -6.80
N TRP A 64 15.77 2.00 -5.54
CA TRP A 64 15.24 2.67 -4.35
C TRP A 64 16.17 3.74 -3.80
N LEU A 65 17.44 3.73 -4.20
CA LEU A 65 18.41 4.74 -3.82
C LEU A 65 18.28 5.99 -4.68
N GLY A 66 18.31 7.14 -4.04
CA GLY A 66 18.29 8.42 -4.72
C GLY A 66 18.93 9.51 -3.88
N LYS A 67 19.18 10.66 -4.52
CA LYS A 67 19.67 11.84 -3.81
C LYS A 67 18.54 12.58 -3.12
N ASP A 68 18.73 12.91 -1.86
CA ASP A 68 17.85 13.81 -1.12
C ASP A 68 18.09 15.28 -1.51
N SER A 69 17.43 16.21 -0.81
CA SER A 69 17.55 17.65 -1.06
C SER A 69 18.94 18.22 -0.74
N GLU A 70 19.76 17.52 0.03
CA GLU A 70 21.14 17.90 0.37
C GLU A 70 22.16 17.27 -0.58
N GLY A 71 21.69 16.46 -1.54
CA GLY A 71 22.52 15.75 -2.50
C GLY A 71 23.15 14.47 -1.96
N LYS A 72 22.78 14.03 -0.75
CA LYS A 72 23.21 12.78 -0.13
C LYS A 72 22.37 11.61 -0.63
N TRP A 73 22.95 10.42 -0.69
CA TRP A 73 22.26 9.20 -1.09
C TRP A 73 21.51 8.57 0.07
N THR A 74 20.22 8.26 -0.13
CA THR A 74 19.37 7.59 0.85
C THR A 74 18.34 6.70 0.16
N ILE A 75 17.67 5.83 0.90
CA ILE A 75 16.59 4.98 0.39
C ILE A 75 15.26 5.73 0.40
N GLY A 76 14.46 5.57 -0.67
CA GLY A 76 13.13 6.19 -0.76
C GLY A 76 13.17 7.72 -0.89
N ALA A 77 14.27 8.28 -1.40
CA ALA A 77 14.41 9.72 -1.57
C ALA A 77 13.24 10.29 -2.40
N GLY A 78 12.47 11.20 -1.80
CA GLY A 78 11.34 11.86 -2.45
C GLY A 78 10.01 11.10 -2.46
N VAL A 79 9.94 9.88 -1.89
CA VAL A 79 8.69 9.10 -1.77
C VAL A 79 7.60 9.91 -1.04
N GLU A 80 7.93 10.53 0.09
CA GLU A 80 6.99 11.35 0.86
C GLU A 80 6.42 12.53 0.05
N LYS A 81 7.22 13.11 -0.86
CA LYS A 81 6.77 14.16 -1.77
C LYS A 81 5.89 13.59 -2.88
N LEU A 82 6.24 12.42 -3.41
CA LEU A 82 5.44 11.73 -4.43
C LEU A 82 4.04 11.42 -3.90
N PHE A 83 3.93 10.90 -2.68
CA PHE A 83 2.65 10.55 -2.06
C PHE A 83 1.88 11.75 -1.48
N HIS A 84 2.48 12.95 -1.46
CA HIS A 84 1.92 14.14 -0.80
C HIS A 84 1.66 13.87 0.69
N MET A 85 2.70 13.35 1.36
CA MET A 85 2.66 12.87 2.74
C MET A 85 3.85 13.37 3.56
N ARG A 86 4.48 14.51 3.21
CA ARG A 86 5.65 14.98 3.99
C ARG A 86 5.32 15.39 5.42
N ASN A 87 4.08 15.74 5.68
CA ASN A 87 3.56 16.12 7.00
C ASN A 87 2.05 15.87 7.09
N GLU A 88 1.50 16.03 8.29
CA GLU A 88 0.08 15.84 8.58
C GLU A 88 -0.85 16.69 7.70
N ALA A 89 -0.44 17.92 7.35
CA ALA A 89 -1.25 18.82 6.55
C ALA A 89 -1.36 18.33 5.10
N GLU A 90 -0.25 17.91 4.51
CA GLU A 90 -0.25 17.30 3.17
C GLU A 90 -1.09 16.03 3.15
N PHE A 91 -0.91 15.12 4.11
CA PHE A 91 -1.71 13.90 4.11
C PHE A 91 -3.22 14.19 4.26
N LYS A 92 -3.60 15.18 5.06
CA LYS A 92 -4.99 15.66 5.12
C LYS A 92 -5.49 16.26 3.81
N GLU A 93 -4.63 16.90 3.01
CA GLU A 93 -5.01 17.33 1.67
C GLU A 93 -5.26 16.13 0.75
N THR A 94 -4.43 15.09 0.81
CA THR A 94 -4.65 13.84 0.08
C THR A 94 -6.01 13.20 0.43
N ILE A 95 -6.40 13.23 1.70
CA ILE A 95 -7.69 12.69 2.16
C ILE A 95 -8.86 13.63 1.78
N LEU A 96 -8.83 14.88 2.23
CA LEU A 96 -9.99 15.77 2.25
C LEU A 96 -10.08 16.68 1.02
N ARG A 97 -8.96 16.93 0.34
CA ARG A 97 -8.87 17.86 -0.79
C ARG A 97 -7.90 17.34 -1.86
N PRO A 98 -8.15 16.15 -2.47
CA PRO A 98 -7.17 15.49 -3.34
C PRO A 98 -6.70 16.33 -4.53
N THR A 99 -7.47 17.34 -4.94
CA THR A 99 -7.08 18.30 -6.00
C THR A 99 -5.91 19.20 -5.61
N LYS A 100 -5.55 19.29 -4.33
CA LYS A 100 -4.37 19.99 -3.82
C LYS A 100 -3.15 19.08 -3.66
N ALA A 101 -3.35 17.76 -3.70
CA ALA A 101 -2.27 16.80 -3.59
C ALA A 101 -1.38 16.75 -4.85
N SER A 102 -0.22 16.12 -4.73
CA SER A 102 0.60 15.72 -5.87
C SER A 102 -0.22 14.90 -6.87
N LEU A 103 0.23 14.83 -8.13
CA LEU A 103 -0.46 14.02 -9.15
C LEU A 103 -0.62 12.55 -8.71
N PHE A 104 0.41 11.99 -8.08
CA PHE A 104 0.39 10.61 -7.61
C PHE A 104 -0.54 10.45 -6.40
N GLY A 105 -0.43 11.30 -5.36
CA GLY A 105 -1.35 11.26 -4.21
C GLY A 105 -2.82 11.43 -4.63
N LYS A 106 -3.09 12.37 -5.55
CA LYS A 106 -4.41 12.55 -6.18
C LYS A 106 -4.89 11.29 -6.88
N SER A 107 -4.01 10.60 -7.62
CA SER A 107 -4.38 9.38 -8.34
C SER A 107 -4.80 8.25 -7.39
N MET A 108 -4.18 8.14 -6.21
CA MET A 108 -4.61 7.15 -5.21
C MET A 108 -5.98 7.50 -4.63
N SER A 109 -6.18 8.76 -4.26
CA SER A 109 -7.35 9.23 -3.53
C SER A 109 -8.62 9.38 -4.37
N LEU A 110 -8.51 9.46 -5.69
CA LEU A 110 -9.64 9.63 -6.61
C LEU A 110 -10.02 8.35 -7.38
N ILE A 111 -9.36 7.22 -7.09
CA ILE A 111 -9.78 5.93 -7.65
C ILE A 111 -11.14 5.56 -7.04
N GLU A 112 -12.09 5.18 -7.91
CA GLU A 112 -13.43 4.75 -7.54
C GLU A 112 -13.68 3.29 -7.96
N PRO A 113 -13.30 2.30 -7.14
CA PRO A 113 -13.35 0.89 -7.49
C PRO A 113 -14.73 0.39 -7.88
N LYS A 114 -15.80 0.91 -7.23
CA LYS A 114 -17.18 0.54 -7.57
C LYS A 114 -17.54 0.88 -9.02
N ILE A 115 -16.95 1.95 -9.58
CA ILE A 115 -17.14 2.33 -10.98
C ILE A 115 -16.27 1.46 -11.88
N ILE A 116 -15.01 1.23 -11.50
CA ILE A 116 -14.03 0.45 -12.27
C ILE A 116 -14.51 -1.00 -12.43
N TYR A 117 -15.00 -1.61 -11.36
CA TYR A 117 -15.38 -3.02 -11.33
C TYR A 117 -16.84 -3.29 -11.70
N ARG A 118 -17.64 -2.26 -12.03
CA ARG A 118 -19.08 -2.40 -12.35
C ARG A 118 -19.39 -3.48 -13.40
N ASN A 119 -18.46 -3.68 -14.34
CA ASN A 119 -18.56 -4.65 -15.43
C ASN A 119 -17.43 -5.70 -15.37
N LEU A 120 -16.93 -6.01 -14.18
CA LEU A 120 -15.83 -6.96 -14.00
C LEU A 120 -16.21 -8.32 -14.60
N HIS A 121 -15.42 -8.76 -15.57
CA HIS A 121 -15.59 -10.04 -16.29
C HIS A 121 -14.29 -10.85 -16.36
N VAL A 122 -13.27 -10.46 -15.61
CA VAL A 122 -11.98 -11.16 -15.49
C VAL A 122 -11.78 -11.61 -14.04
N PRO A 123 -11.15 -12.76 -13.78
CA PRO A 123 -10.86 -13.20 -12.43
C PRO A 123 -10.01 -12.17 -11.66
N LEU A 124 -10.35 -11.97 -10.39
CA LEU A 124 -9.69 -11.05 -9.48
C LEU A 124 -9.46 -11.72 -8.13
N LEU A 125 -8.22 -11.68 -7.64
CA LEU A 125 -7.88 -12.06 -6.28
C LEU A 125 -7.75 -10.81 -5.42
N ILE A 126 -8.50 -10.74 -4.32
CA ILE A 126 -8.37 -9.74 -3.25
C ILE A 126 -7.72 -10.43 -2.06
N ILE A 127 -6.57 -9.92 -1.64
CA ILE A 127 -5.82 -10.30 -0.44
C ILE A 127 -6.08 -9.22 0.60
N ASP A 128 -6.73 -9.61 1.68
CA ASP A 128 -7.34 -8.72 2.67
C ASP A 128 -6.78 -9.02 4.07
N PRO A 129 -5.64 -8.44 4.45
CA PRO A 129 -5.17 -8.50 5.83
C PRO A 129 -6.17 -7.80 6.74
N THR A 130 -6.38 -8.36 7.94
CA THR A 130 -7.19 -7.70 8.96
C THR A 130 -6.44 -7.71 10.28
N SER A 131 -6.53 -6.62 11.02
CA SER A 131 -6.00 -6.53 12.37
C SER A 131 -6.80 -5.53 13.22
N PRO A 132 -6.69 -5.58 14.56
CA PRO A 132 -7.33 -4.57 15.41
C PRO A 132 -6.86 -3.12 15.14
N ASN A 133 -5.68 -2.95 14.54
CA ASN A 133 -5.08 -1.64 14.23
C ASN A 133 -4.94 -1.42 12.72
N ASP A 134 -5.82 -2.06 11.95
CA ASP A 134 -5.81 -1.98 10.49
C ASP A 134 -6.05 -0.54 10.02
N LEU A 135 -5.12 -0.02 9.22
CA LEU A 135 -5.20 1.31 8.61
C LEU A 135 -6.17 1.34 7.43
N PHE A 136 -6.53 0.17 6.91
CA PHE A 136 -7.35 -0.04 5.73
C PHE A 136 -8.48 -1.05 6.00
N PRO A 137 -9.39 -0.78 6.96
CA PRO A 137 -10.40 -1.74 7.42
C PRO A 137 -11.52 -1.94 6.39
N PHE A 138 -11.19 -2.58 5.28
CA PHE A 138 -11.99 -2.67 4.07
C PHE A 138 -12.71 -4.02 3.94
N GLU A 139 -12.58 -4.92 4.91
CA GLU A 139 -13.15 -6.27 4.91
C GLU A 139 -14.62 -6.32 4.44
N LYS A 140 -15.47 -5.44 4.99
CA LYS A 140 -16.90 -5.41 4.66
C LYS A 140 -17.15 -4.97 3.22
N ASP A 141 -16.42 -3.97 2.75
CA ASP A 141 -16.55 -3.45 1.39
C ASP A 141 -15.97 -4.44 0.35
N ASN A 142 -14.86 -5.13 0.70
CA ASN A 142 -14.29 -6.22 -0.08
C ASN A 142 -15.27 -7.39 -0.21
N ALA A 143 -15.90 -7.80 0.88
CA ALA A 143 -16.93 -8.83 0.88
C ALA A 143 -18.15 -8.41 0.04
N ALA A 144 -18.60 -7.16 0.13
CA ALA A 144 -19.69 -6.65 -0.69
C ALA A 144 -19.36 -6.66 -2.19
N LEU A 145 -18.14 -6.27 -2.57
CA LEU A 145 -17.67 -6.32 -3.96
C LEU A 145 -17.59 -7.78 -4.45
N GLN A 146 -17.07 -8.70 -3.63
CA GLN A 146 -17.03 -10.13 -3.93
C GLN A 146 -18.43 -10.69 -4.14
N GLN A 147 -19.42 -10.26 -3.35
CA GLN A 147 -20.81 -10.70 -3.51
C GLN A 147 -21.41 -10.26 -4.85
N GLN A 148 -21.09 -9.03 -5.30
CA GLN A 148 -21.55 -8.48 -6.58
C GLN A 148 -20.92 -9.22 -7.78
N HIS A 149 -19.69 -9.71 -7.65
CA HIS A 149 -18.94 -10.38 -8.71
C HIS A 149 -18.43 -11.77 -8.29
N SER A 150 -19.28 -12.58 -7.65
CA SER A 150 -18.89 -13.84 -7.00
C SER A 150 -18.24 -14.87 -7.92
N LYS A 151 -18.57 -14.82 -9.22
CA LYS A 151 -17.95 -15.67 -10.25
C LYS A 151 -16.51 -15.27 -10.58
N PHE A 152 -16.13 -14.02 -10.33
CA PHE A 152 -14.84 -13.46 -10.75
C PHE A 152 -13.93 -13.17 -9.57
N ILE A 153 -14.47 -12.85 -8.39
CA ILE A 153 -13.68 -12.44 -7.24
C ILE A 153 -13.43 -13.61 -6.29
N THR A 154 -12.15 -13.91 -6.06
CA THR A 154 -11.68 -14.67 -4.90
C THR A 154 -11.27 -13.67 -3.83
N HIS A 155 -11.86 -13.76 -2.64
CA HIS A 155 -11.52 -12.92 -1.48
C HIS A 155 -10.85 -13.78 -0.41
N LYS A 156 -9.63 -13.40 -0.01
CA LYS A 156 -8.81 -14.10 0.98
C LYS A 156 -8.52 -13.18 2.15
N ILE A 157 -9.03 -13.55 3.32
CA ILE A 157 -8.85 -12.80 4.55
C ILE A 157 -7.66 -13.38 5.32
N TYR A 158 -6.72 -12.52 5.73
CA TYR A 158 -5.56 -12.87 6.54
C TYR A 158 -5.71 -12.25 7.94
N PRO A 159 -6.29 -12.99 8.90
CA PRO A 159 -6.54 -12.44 10.23
C PRO A 159 -5.26 -12.24 11.02
N ASN A 160 -5.20 -11.16 11.79
CA ASN A 160 -4.05 -10.73 12.59
C ASN A 160 -2.79 -10.61 11.73
N THR A 161 -2.87 -9.83 10.64
CA THR A 161 -1.77 -9.64 9.69
C THR A 161 -1.71 -8.17 9.30
N GLY A 162 -0.52 -7.62 9.20
CA GLY A 162 -0.31 -6.26 8.71
C GLY A 162 -0.40 -6.16 7.19
N HIS A 163 -0.13 -4.96 6.69
CA HIS A 163 -0.25 -4.58 5.28
C HIS A 163 0.55 -5.47 4.32
N ASN A 164 1.72 -5.93 4.78
CA ASN A 164 2.68 -6.68 3.96
C ASN A 164 2.48 -8.19 4.12
N VAL A 165 1.33 -8.70 3.67
CA VAL A 165 0.95 -10.12 3.81
C VAL A 165 2.01 -11.05 3.26
N HIS A 166 2.60 -10.69 2.12
CA HIS A 166 3.66 -11.47 1.47
C HIS A 166 4.94 -11.62 2.32
N TYR A 167 5.22 -10.68 3.23
CA TYR A 167 6.34 -10.80 4.17
C TYR A 167 5.95 -11.53 5.46
N GLU A 168 4.75 -11.27 6.00
CA GLU A 168 4.31 -11.82 7.28
C GLU A 168 3.81 -13.27 7.18
N LYS A 169 3.14 -13.62 6.09
CA LYS A 169 2.55 -14.95 5.82
C LYS A 169 2.93 -15.46 4.43
N PRO A 170 4.24 -15.61 4.13
CA PRO A 170 4.73 -15.90 2.79
C PRO A 170 4.25 -17.25 2.24
N LYS A 171 4.04 -18.25 3.11
CA LYS A 171 3.58 -19.58 2.69
C LYS A 171 2.12 -19.53 2.27
N GLU A 172 1.25 -18.99 3.13
CA GLU A 172 -0.17 -18.85 2.88
C GLU A 172 -0.44 -17.94 1.67
N PHE A 173 0.31 -16.84 1.56
CA PHE A 173 0.28 -15.95 0.40
C PHE A 173 0.60 -16.73 -0.89
N LEU A 174 1.71 -17.48 -0.91
CA LEU A 174 2.13 -18.23 -2.09
C LEU A 174 1.13 -19.33 -2.46
N GLU A 175 0.57 -20.03 -1.47
CA GLU A 175 -0.47 -21.05 -1.67
C GLU A 175 -1.71 -20.45 -2.35
N ASP A 176 -2.21 -19.33 -1.84
CA ASP A 176 -3.40 -18.68 -2.36
C ASP A 176 -3.19 -18.05 -3.75
N VAL A 177 -2.04 -17.42 -3.99
CA VAL A 177 -1.67 -16.92 -5.32
C VAL A 177 -1.56 -18.07 -6.31
N THR A 178 -0.90 -19.17 -5.92
CA THR A 178 -0.76 -20.36 -6.78
C THR A 178 -2.12 -20.98 -7.09
N ALA A 179 -3.00 -21.11 -6.10
CA ALA A 179 -4.34 -21.62 -6.29
C ALA A 179 -5.17 -20.74 -7.24
N PHE A 180 -5.07 -19.42 -7.10
CA PHE A 180 -5.72 -18.47 -8.00
C PHE A 180 -5.18 -18.59 -9.43
N LEU A 181 -3.85 -18.65 -9.61
CA LEU A 181 -3.25 -18.78 -10.95
C LEU A 181 -3.67 -20.09 -11.63
N LYS A 182 -3.76 -21.21 -10.91
CA LYS A 182 -4.27 -22.48 -11.46
C LYS A 182 -5.71 -22.35 -11.96
N ARG A 183 -6.56 -21.60 -11.26
CA ARG A 183 -7.93 -21.30 -11.69
C ARG A 183 -7.96 -20.46 -12.96
N VAL A 184 -7.07 -19.48 -13.08
CA VAL A 184 -6.99 -18.60 -14.25
C VAL A 184 -6.45 -19.36 -15.47
N SER A 185 -5.40 -20.16 -15.31
CA SER A 185 -4.76 -20.91 -16.40
C SER A 185 -5.50 -22.17 -16.84
N GLY A 186 -6.51 -22.61 -16.07
CA GLY A 186 -7.37 -23.76 -16.40
C GLY A 186 -8.63 -23.39 -17.19
N HIS A 187 -8.76 -22.13 -17.60
CA HIS A 187 -9.78 -21.60 -18.52
C HIS A 187 -9.16 -21.25 -19.86
#